data_AF-A0A931FKY0-F1
#
_entry.id   AF-A0A931FKY0-F1
#
_cell.length_a   1.000
_cell.length_b   1.000
_cell.length_c   1.000
_cell.angle_alpha   90.00
_cell.angle_beta   90.00
_cell.angle_gamma   90.00
#
_symmetry.space_group_name_H-M   'P 1'
#
loop_
_entity.id
_entity.type
_entity.pdbx_description
1 polymer ?
#
loop_
_entity_poly.entity_id
_entity_poly.type
_entity_poly.pdbx_seq_one_letter_code
_entity_poly.pdbx_strand_id
1 'polypeptide(L)'
;MKKTLMLLAALTFTAAGTSFAQTAPAATTKVKMHGGKGGHGPKDPAKMADHKAAKMAKELGLTADQEAKVEQLMLARQQETQALKTKYAADKTAGRAEMKASHEKYQAQLKAILTPEQYAKFDQMKAEHRGHGGKGQGQGGKMKMKAKA
;
A
#
# COMPACT_ATOMS: atom_id res chain seq x y z
N MET A 1 -12.12 -35.79 3.00
CA MET A 1 -13.29 -36.02 2.13
C MET A 1 -14.53 -36.00 2.98
N LYS A 2 -15.49 -35.12 2.66
CA LYS A 2 -16.95 -35.26 2.83
C LYS A 2 -17.58 -33.99 2.27
N LYS A 3 -18.08 -34.13 1.05
CA LYS A 3 -18.78 -33.13 0.26
C LYS A 3 -20.23 -33.11 0.76
N THR A 4 -20.75 -31.95 1.11
CA THR A 4 -22.20 -31.72 1.23
C THR A 4 -22.58 -30.57 0.32
N LEU A 5 -23.12 -31.00 -0.82
CA LEU A 5 -23.80 -30.26 -1.85
C LEU A 5 -25.27 -30.10 -1.42
N MET A 6 -25.77 -28.88 -1.28
CA MET A 6 -27.18 -28.50 -1.33
C MET A 6 -27.23 -27.03 -1.80
N LEU A 7 -27.55 -26.72 -3.05
CA LEU A 7 -28.87 -26.67 -3.71
C LEU A 7 -29.53 -25.27 -3.58
N LEU A 8 -29.46 -24.55 -4.71
CA LEU A 8 -30.43 -23.63 -5.32
C LEU A 8 -31.29 -22.72 -4.42
N ALA A 9 -31.12 -21.40 -4.61
CA ALA A 9 -32.25 -20.47 -4.76
C ALA A 9 -31.76 -19.19 -5.46
N ALA A 10 -32.03 -19.08 -6.76
CA ALA A 10 -32.04 -17.81 -7.45
C ALA A 10 -33.29 -17.04 -7.01
N LEU A 11 -33.11 -15.81 -6.54
CA LEU A 11 -34.21 -14.85 -6.46
C LEU A 11 -33.66 -13.46 -6.76
N THR A 12 -33.90 -13.06 -8.01
CA THR A 12 -33.78 -11.70 -8.51
C THR A 12 -34.76 -10.81 -7.76
N PHE A 13 -34.25 -9.79 -7.07
CA PHE A 13 -35.07 -8.66 -6.64
C PHE A 13 -34.66 -7.41 -7.41
N THR A 14 -35.44 -7.13 -8.46
CA THR A 14 -35.43 -5.86 -9.17
C THR A 14 -36.27 -4.87 -8.36
N ALA A 15 -35.61 -3.91 -7.70
CA ALA A 15 -36.28 -2.76 -7.09
C ALA A 15 -36.03 -1.53 -7.96
N ALA A 16 -37.09 -1.07 -8.62
CA ALA A 16 -37.18 0.21 -9.28
C ALA A 16 -37.33 1.33 -8.24
N GLY A 17 -36.72 2.49 -8.52
CA GLY A 17 -37.12 3.77 -7.94
C GLY A 17 -36.07 4.44 -7.08
N THR A 18 -35.44 5.48 -7.62
CA THR A 18 -35.53 6.85 -7.07
C THR A 18 -34.97 7.83 -8.09
N SER A 19 -35.85 8.72 -8.51
CA SER A 19 -35.56 9.87 -9.35
C SER A 19 -34.61 10.82 -8.64
N PHE A 20 -33.46 11.15 -9.26
CA PHE A 20 -32.74 12.37 -8.97
C PHE A 20 -32.64 13.20 -10.24
N ALA A 21 -33.65 14.04 -10.45
CA ALA A 21 -33.56 15.19 -11.34
C ALA A 21 -33.30 16.43 -10.48
N GLN A 22 -32.03 16.80 -10.34
CA GLN A 22 -31.66 18.18 -9.98
C GLN A 22 -30.39 18.55 -10.73
N THR A 23 -30.53 18.87 -12.01
CA THR A 23 -29.54 19.60 -12.77
C THR A 23 -29.67 21.08 -12.42
N ALA A 24 -28.83 21.56 -11.49
CA ALA A 24 -28.52 22.98 -11.35
C ALA A 24 -27.15 23.25 -12.00
N PRO A 25 -27.03 24.25 -12.89
CA PRO A 25 -25.78 24.52 -13.60
C PRO A 25 -24.71 25.09 -12.67
N ALA A 26 -23.51 24.52 -12.82
CA ALA A 26 -22.30 24.90 -12.12
C ALA A 26 -21.90 26.36 -12.43
N ALA A 27 -21.84 27.19 -11.38
CA ALA A 27 -21.05 28.42 -11.41
C ALA A 27 -19.56 28.04 -11.45
N THR A 28 -18.91 28.37 -12.54
CA THR A 28 -17.49 28.08 -12.82
C THR A 28 -16.60 29.11 -12.14
N THR A 29 -16.17 28.85 -10.91
CA THR A 29 -15.03 29.56 -10.31
C THR A 29 -13.74 28.89 -10.78
N LYS A 30 -13.08 29.48 -11.79
CA LYS A 30 -11.71 29.12 -12.18
C LYS A 30 -10.74 29.50 -11.06
N VAL A 31 -10.51 28.59 -10.11
CA VAL A 31 -9.34 28.66 -9.23
C VAL A 31 -8.15 28.08 -9.98
N LYS A 32 -7.26 28.96 -10.45
CA LYS A 32 -5.93 28.61 -10.91
C LYS A 32 -5.08 28.21 -9.69
N MET A 33 -5.14 26.94 -9.31
CA MET A 33 -4.22 26.35 -8.33
C MET A 33 -3.06 25.66 -9.02
N HIS A 34 -1.89 25.82 -8.41
CA HIS A 34 -0.57 25.68 -9.02
C HIS A 34 -0.20 24.23 -9.30
N GLY A 35 0.59 24.02 -10.36
CA GLY A 35 1.12 22.71 -10.75
C GLY A 35 1.90 22.02 -9.64
N GLY A 36 1.28 21.00 -9.04
CA GLY A 36 1.89 20.01 -8.17
C GLY A 36 2.10 18.71 -8.95
N LYS A 37 3.36 18.39 -9.19
CA LYS A 37 3.88 17.21 -9.88
C LYS A 37 3.26 15.89 -9.35
N GLY A 38 2.60 15.14 -10.25
CA GLY A 38 2.44 13.69 -10.14
C GLY A 38 1.24 13.19 -9.35
N GLY A 39 0.04 13.31 -9.92
CA GLY A 39 -1.15 12.60 -9.46
C GLY A 39 -0.95 11.09 -9.52
N HIS A 40 -0.71 10.47 -8.37
CA HIS A 40 -1.01 9.06 -8.18
C HIS A 40 -2.28 9.01 -7.36
N GLY A 41 -3.41 8.75 -8.03
CA GLY A 41 -4.65 8.38 -7.34
C GLY A 41 -4.44 7.18 -6.42
N PRO A 42 -5.39 6.86 -5.53
CA PRO A 42 -5.28 5.72 -4.63
C PRO A 42 -4.97 4.45 -5.44
N LYS A 43 -3.73 3.98 -5.34
CA LYS A 43 -3.31 2.76 -6.02
C LYS A 43 -3.96 1.59 -5.29
N ASP A 44 -4.69 0.77 -6.04
CA ASP A 44 -5.32 -0.46 -5.56
C ASP A 44 -4.34 -1.27 -4.69
N PRO A 45 -4.66 -1.53 -3.40
CA PRO A 45 -3.80 -2.29 -2.50
C PRO A 45 -3.42 -3.67 -3.03
N ALA A 46 -4.31 -4.34 -3.76
CA ALA A 46 -4.06 -5.66 -4.34
C ALA A 46 -3.00 -5.59 -5.44
N LYS A 47 -3.17 -4.68 -6.41
CA LYS A 47 -2.17 -4.47 -7.48
C LYS A 47 -0.80 -4.05 -6.94
N MET A 48 -0.78 -3.34 -5.82
CA MET A 48 0.45 -2.97 -5.12
C MET A 48 1.15 -4.15 -4.47
N ALA A 49 0.39 -5.06 -3.85
CA ALA A 49 0.91 -6.28 -3.26
C ALA A 49 1.46 -7.20 -4.36
N ASP A 50 0.69 -7.42 -5.41
CA ASP A 50 1.04 -8.20 -6.60
C ASP A 50 2.36 -7.73 -7.23
N HIS A 51 2.45 -6.45 -7.63
CA HIS A 51 3.69 -5.92 -8.22
C HIS A 51 4.91 -6.09 -7.30
N LYS A 52 4.74 -5.93 -5.99
CA LYS A 52 5.85 -6.09 -5.04
C LYS A 52 6.25 -7.56 -4.88
N ALA A 53 5.28 -8.47 -4.86
CA ALA A 53 5.51 -9.90 -4.81
C ALA A 53 6.22 -10.36 -6.10
N ALA A 54 5.76 -9.96 -7.28
CA ALA A 54 6.39 -10.27 -8.57
C ALA A 54 7.83 -9.75 -8.66
N LYS A 55 8.08 -8.52 -8.15
CA LYS A 55 9.45 -7.99 -8.08
C LYS A 55 10.33 -8.85 -7.16
N MET A 56 9.83 -9.20 -5.98
CA MET A 56 10.54 -10.07 -5.04
C MET A 56 10.77 -11.46 -5.61
N ALA A 57 9.80 -12.00 -6.35
CA ALA A 57 9.90 -13.27 -7.06
C ALA A 57 11.07 -13.28 -8.03
N LYS A 58 11.17 -12.23 -8.85
CA LYS A 58 12.29 -12.06 -9.80
C LYS A 58 13.64 -11.88 -9.10
N GLU A 59 13.71 -11.08 -8.05
CA GLU A 59 14.97 -10.74 -7.38
C GLU A 59 15.51 -11.88 -6.52
N LEU A 60 14.63 -12.66 -5.89
CA LEU A 60 14.99 -13.76 -5.00
C LEU A 60 14.90 -15.14 -5.66
N GLY A 61 14.37 -15.22 -6.88
CA GLY A 61 14.12 -16.51 -7.55
C GLY A 61 13.09 -17.35 -6.80
N LEU A 62 11.94 -16.75 -6.47
CA LEU A 62 10.87 -17.45 -5.76
C LEU A 62 10.17 -18.46 -6.69
N THR A 63 9.72 -19.58 -6.13
CA THR A 63 8.79 -20.47 -6.84
C THR A 63 7.39 -19.85 -6.91
N ALA A 64 6.53 -20.36 -7.80
CA ALA A 64 5.14 -19.88 -7.92
C ALA A 64 4.37 -19.99 -6.59
N ASP A 65 4.59 -21.08 -5.84
CA ASP A 65 3.97 -21.27 -4.52
C ASP A 65 4.48 -20.27 -3.48
N GLN A 66 5.77 -19.93 -3.51
CA GLN A 66 6.35 -18.92 -2.63
C GLN A 66 5.84 -17.53 -3.00
N GLU A 67 5.78 -17.19 -4.28
CA GLU A 67 5.26 -15.92 -4.79
C GLU A 67 3.81 -15.69 -4.35
N ALA A 68 2.93 -16.68 -4.55
CA ALA A 68 1.53 -16.59 -4.12
C ALA A 68 1.42 -16.35 -2.60
N LYS A 69 2.22 -17.04 -1.78
CA LYS A 69 2.26 -16.82 -0.32
C LYS A 69 2.78 -15.43 0.05
N VAL A 70 3.79 -14.94 -0.64
CA VAL A 70 4.34 -13.59 -0.44
C VAL A 70 3.33 -12.52 -0.82
N GLU A 71 2.59 -12.69 -1.91
CA GLU A 71 1.53 -11.78 -2.34
C GLU A 71 0.45 -11.64 -1.26
N GLN A 72 -0.08 -12.77 -0.76
CA GLN A 72 -1.07 -12.77 0.32
C GLN A 72 -0.54 -12.11 1.59
N LEU A 73 0.71 -12.41 1.96
CA LEU A 73 1.37 -11.79 3.11
C LEU A 73 1.52 -10.26 2.92
N MET A 74 1.85 -9.80 1.72
CA MET A 74 1.98 -8.37 1.41
C MET A 74 0.64 -7.65 1.44
N LEU A 75 -0.42 -8.27 0.93
CA LEU A 75 -1.78 -7.74 0.98
C LEU A 75 -2.23 -7.57 2.44
N ALA A 76 -2.07 -8.61 3.26
CA ALA A 76 -2.42 -8.58 4.68
C ALA A 76 -1.63 -7.49 5.44
N ARG A 77 -0.32 -7.39 5.19
CA ARG A 77 0.52 -6.33 5.76
C ARG A 77 0.04 -4.95 5.36
N GLN A 78 -0.31 -4.75 4.09
CA GLN A 78 -0.76 -3.45 3.58
C GLN A 78 -2.06 -3.02 4.27
N GLN A 79 -3.01 -3.94 4.42
CA GLN A 79 -4.26 -3.71 5.15
C GLN A 79 -4.02 -3.40 6.62
N GLU A 80 -3.21 -4.20 7.32
CA GLU A 80 -2.86 -3.98 8.74
C GLU A 80 -2.17 -2.63 8.93
N THR A 81 -1.21 -2.30 8.08
CA THR A 81 -0.51 -1.01 8.09
C THR A 81 -1.47 0.16 7.84
N GLN A 82 -2.42 0.00 6.92
CA GLN A 82 -3.42 1.04 6.64
C GLN A 82 -4.36 1.23 7.82
N ALA A 83 -4.84 0.15 8.43
CA ALA A 83 -5.67 0.20 9.62
C ALA A 83 -4.95 0.88 10.79
N LEU A 84 -3.69 0.52 11.05
CA LEU A 84 -2.87 1.18 12.08
C LEU A 84 -2.64 2.66 11.79
N LYS A 85 -2.37 3.03 10.54
CA LYS A 85 -2.23 4.44 10.13
C LYS A 85 -3.52 5.23 10.37
N THR A 86 -4.68 4.65 10.08
CA THR A 86 -5.98 5.27 10.34
C THR A 86 -6.24 5.38 11.84
N LYS A 87 -6.00 4.30 12.60
CA LYS A 87 -6.15 4.27 14.07
C LYS A 87 -5.31 5.35 14.76
N TYR A 88 -4.08 5.55 14.30
CA TYR A 88 -3.12 6.50 14.87
C TYR A 88 -2.93 7.76 14.02
N ALA A 89 -3.95 8.17 13.26
CA ALA A 89 -3.85 9.33 12.38
C ALA A 89 -3.57 10.64 13.16
N ALA A 90 -4.17 10.78 14.34
CA ALA A 90 -4.03 11.96 15.20
C ALA A 90 -2.74 11.95 16.04
N ASP A 91 -2.26 10.78 16.46
CA ASP A 91 -0.99 10.62 17.19
C ASP A 91 -0.21 9.41 16.66
N LYS A 92 0.70 9.71 15.72
CA LYS A 92 1.58 8.71 15.11
C LYS A 92 2.59 8.13 16.09
N THR A 93 2.89 8.81 17.18
CA THR A 93 3.89 8.33 18.16
C THR A 93 3.32 7.21 19.01
N ALA A 94 2.04 7.32 19.40
CA ALA A 94 1.29 6.26 20.08
C ALA A 94 1.23 4.96 19.26
N GLY A 95 1.19 5.05 17.93
CA GLY A 95 1.15 3.89 17.04
C GLY A 95 2.49 3.22 16.74
N ARG A 96 3.62 3.77 17.22
CA ARG A 96 4.95 3.24 16.84
C ARG A 96 5.19 1.80 17.28
N ALA A 97 4.75 1.45 18.49
CA ALA A 97 4.92 0.11 19.02
C ALA A 97 4.14 -0.93 18.19
N GLU A 98 2.87 -0.66 17.88
CA GLU A 98 2.05 -1.56 17.05
C GLU A 98 2.57 -1.66 15.61
N MET A 99 3.04 -0.56 15.04
CA MET A 99 3.67 -0.56 13.72
C MET A 99 4.97 -1.38 13.69
N LYS A 100 5.78 -1.32 14.77
CA LYS A 100 6.99 -2.15 14.91
C LYS A 100 6.62 -3.64 15.03
N ALA A 101 5.62 -3.96 15.85
CA ALA A 101 5.15 -5.33 16.03
C ALA A 101 4.58 -5.92 14.71
N SER A 102 3.77 -5.16 13.97
CA SER A 102 3.29 -5.54 12.63
C SER A 102 4.47 -5.79 11.67
N HIS A 103 5.51 -4.95 11.72
CA HIS A 103 6.70 -5.15 10.92
C HIS A 103 7.46 -6.43 11.27
N GLU A 104 7.66 -6.72 12.56
CA GLU A 104 8.33 -7.92 13.05
C GLU A 104 7.56 -9.19 12.70
N LYS A 105 6.23 -9.17 12.87
CA LYS A 105 5.32 -10.24 12.44
C LYS A 105 5.47 -10.54 10.94
N TYR A 106 5.45 -9.50 10.11
CA TYR A 106 5.69 -9.65 8.67
C TYR A 106 7.06 -10.28 8.38
N GLN A 107 8.13 -9.84 9.05
CA GLN A 107 9.46 -10.41 8.84
C GLN A 107 9.52 -11.88 9.22
N ALA A 108 8.91 -12.28 10.34
CA ALA A 108 8.87 -13.67 10.78
C ALA A 108 8.09 -14.56 9.78
N GLN A 109 6.93 -14.08 9.31
CA GLN A 109 6.13 -14.81 8.31
C GLN A 109 6.86 -14.92 6.97
N LEU A 110 7.53 -13.85 6.54
CA LEU A 110 8.31 -13.88 5.31
C LEU A 110 9.47 -14.88 5.40
N LYS A 111 10.19 -14.91 6.53
CA LYS A 111 11.27 -15.87 6.77
C LYS A 111 10.80 -17.32 6.75
N ALA A 112 9.55 -17.59 7.09
CA ALA A 112 8.97 -18.94 7.03
C ALA A 112 8.57 -19.36 5.59
N ILE A 113 8.38 -18.40 4.68
CA ILE A 113 8.05 -18.67 3.26
C ILE A 113 9.32 -18.80 2.41
N LEU A 114 10.33 -17.98 2.72
CA LEU A 114 11.59 -17.93 1.99
C LEU A 114 12.58 -18.97 2.50
N THR A 115 13.48 -19.42 1.63
CA THR A 115 14.65 -20.17 2.08
C THR A 115 15.62 -19.26 2.85
N PRO A 116 16.53 -19.80 3.68
CA PRO A 116 17.53 -18.98 4.37
C PRO A 116 18.37 -18.11 3.43
N GLU A 117 18.75 -18.64 2.27
CA GLU A 117 19.52 -17.92 1.26
C GLU A 117 18.73 -16.78 0.61
N GLN A 118 17.46 -17.05 0.25
CA GLN A 118 16.55 -16.03 -0.29
C GLN A 118 16.30 -14.91 0.72
N TYR A 119 16.13 -15.25 2.00
CA TYR A 119 15.93 -14.27 3.06
C TYR A 119 17.18 -13.42 3.32
N ALA A 120 18.38 -14.02 3.27
CA ALA A 120 19.64 -13.28 3.39
C ALA A 120 19.79 -12.24 2.26
N LYS A 121 19.48 -12.64 1.02
CA LYS A 121 19.47 -11.72 -0.13
C LYS A 121 18.45 -10.61 0.04
N PHE A 122 17.24 -10.93 0.51
CA PHE A 122 16.23 -9.93 0.82
C PHE A 122 16.70 -8.89 1.85
N ASP A 123 17.37 -9.33 2.92
CA ASP A 123 17.88 -8.42 3.95
C ASP A 123 18.99 -7.51 3.42
N GLN A 124 19.90 -8.01 2.58
CA GLN A 124 20.90 -7.19 1.89
C GLN A 124 20.25 -6.11 1.03
N MET A 125 19.28 -6.48 0.21
CA MET A 125 18.55 -5.54 -0.65
C MET A 125 17.80 -4.47 0.15
N LYS A 126 17.25 -4.82 1.31
CA LYS A 126 16.63 -3.83 2.23
C LYS A 126 17.68 -2.87 2.80
N ALA A 127 18.85 -3.36 3.19
CA ALA A 127 19.92 -2.52 3.73
C ALA A 127 20.40 -1.49 2.69
N GLU A 128 20.58 -1.92 1.43
CA GLU A 128 20.95 -1.05 0.32
C GLU A 128 19.91 0.06 0.07
N HIS A 129 18.62 -0.29 0.05
CA HIS A 129 17.54 0.69 -0.11
C HIS A 129 17.47 1.69 1.05
N ARG A 130 17.76 1.24 2.27
CA ARG A 130 17.78 2.12 3.45
C ARG A 130 18.96 3.11 3.40
N GLY A 131 20.10 2.69 2.86
CA GLY A 131 21.28 3.54 2.68
C GLY A 131 21.08 4.67 1.65
N HIS A 132 20.26 4.44 0.62
CA HIS A 132 20.05 5.41 -0.46
C HIS A 132 18.92 6.42 -0.18
N GLY A 133 18.00 6.13 0.73
CA GLY A 133 16.86 7.00 1.05
C GLY A 133 17.15 8.19 1.98
N GLY A 134 18.36 8.28 2.58
CA GLY A 134 18.68 9.25 3.63
C GLY A 134 19.25 10.60 3.17
N LYS A 135 19.61 10.78 1.89
CA LYS A 135 20.37 11.96 1.42
C LYS A 135 19.61 12.95 0.52
N GLY A 136 18.32 12.75 0.24
CA GLY A 136 17.65 13.43 -0.89
C GLY A 136 16.55 14.45 -0.60
N GLN A 137 16.22 14.78 0.66
CA GLN A 137 15.05 15.65 0.92
C GLN A 137 15.26 16.50 2.19
N GLY A 138 15.93 17.65 2.03
CA GLY A 138 16.13 18.57 3.16
C GLY A 138 16.81 19.91 2.85
N GLN A 139 17.34 20.13 1.65
CA GLN A 139 18.03 21.38 1.31
C GLN A 139 17.61 21.85 -0.09
N GLY A 140 16.50 22.59 -0.15
CA GLY A 140 16.07 23.26 -1.39
C GLY A 140 15.25 24.54 -1.18
N GLY A 141 15.11 25.02 0.07
CA GLY A 141 14.17 26.10 0.41
C GLY A 141 14.76 27.34 1.08
N LYS A 142 16.09 27.51 1.20
CA LYS A 142 16.68 28.55 2.07
C LYS A 142 17.56 29.60 1.40
N MET A 143 17.55 29.73 0.07
CA MET A 143 18.52 30.59 -0.61
C MET A 143 17.91 31.61 -1.57
N LYS A 144 16.80 32.28 -1.20
CA LYS A 144 16.33 33.50 -1.89
C LYS A 144 15.56 34.45 -0.97
N MET A 145 16.18 34.94 0.11
CA MET A 145 15.74 36.17 0.79
C MET A 145 16.93 36.83 1.47
N LYS A 146 17.92 37.31 0.71
CA LYS A 146 18.80 38.44 1.06
C LYS A 146 19.50 38.90 -0.22
N ALA A 147 18.84 39.76 -0.99
CA ALA A 147 19.48 40.68 -1.92
C ALA A 147 18.41 41.58 -2.55
N LYS A 148 18.08 42.68 -1.87
CA LYS A 148 18.11 43.99 -2.52
C LYS A 148 18.20 45.05 -1.43
N ALA A 149 19.32 45.77 -1.49
CA ALA A 149 19.46 47.13 -0.99
C ALA A 149 18.49 48.06 -1.75
#